data_AF-A0A350MP45-F1
#
_entry.id   AF-A0A350MP45-F1
#
_cell.length_a   1.000
_cell.length_b   1.000
_cell.length_c   1.000
_cell.angle_alpha   90.00
_cell.angle_beta   90.00
_cell.angle_gamma   90.00
#
_symmetry.space_group_name_H-M   'P 1'
#
loop_
_entity.id
_entity.type
_entity.pdbx_description
1 polymer ?
#
loop_
_entity_poly.entity_id
_entity_poly.type
_entity_poly.pdbx_seq_one_letter_code
_entity_poly.pdbx_strand_id
1 'polypeptide(L)'
;MANNNLTNAKRVKNDEFYTQYADIQKEIEAYLEYNSDTFRGKVVYCNCDDPFESNFFRYFVLNFNKIGLKQLITTSYKPSPVANTQLELFSEYKTLTKLKGRPKITANKIVINEVRDIDGDGEFNLNDVSKQLKANKHNEWTPLEGDGDFRSDECVKLLKRSGIVVTNPPFSLFREYIKHLFDYNKKFVVIGNMNAITYKEIFPLIKNNKLWLGNGFHAGNAYFFTPNIRDFASGVYDEKTGLVKFRNVCWFTNLDHGRHHQPLPLMTMVENLKYSKHKEIKGKEKYNKYDNYNAIEVPFTDAIPSDYSGVMGVPISFLDKYCPDQFEIIGATESEGKGFSNGLWNEKSKVSQPLIEGARVYKRIFIRHKNTRV
;
A
#
# COMPACT_ATOMS: atom_id res chain seq x y z
N MET A 1 -21.58 -27.32 -14.79
CA MET A 1 -20.67 -26.16 -14.54
C MET A 1 -21.44 -24.99 -13.89
N ALA A 2 -21.89 -25.13 -12.63
CA ALA A 2 -22.62 -24.08 -11.91
C ALA A 2 -22.07 -23.81 -10.49
N ASN A 3 -21.11 -24.61 -10.01
CA ASN A 3 -20.62 -24.54 -8.63
C ASN A 3 -19.34 -23.71 -8.43
N ASN A 4 -18.58 -23.39 -9.48
CA ASN A 4 -17.32 -22.62 -9.35
C ASN A 4 -17.56 -21.13 -9.09
N ASN A 5 -18.61 -20.54 -9.66
CA ASN A 5 -18.92 -19.11 -9.46
C ASN A 5 -19.50 -18.82 -8.07
N LEU A 6 -20.29 -19.74 -7.52
CA LEU A 6 -20.86 -19.63 -6.16
C LEU A 6 -19.80 -19.85 -5.06
N THR A 7 -18.85 -20.76 -5.27
CA THR A 7 -17.71 -20.95 -4.35
C THR A 7 -16.73 -19.78 -4.42
N ASN A 8 -16.50 -19.21 -5.61
CA ASN A 8 -15.70 -17.98 -5.75
C ASN A 8 -16.39 -16.77 -5.09
N ALA A 9 -17.68 -16.54 -5.31
CA ALA A 9 -18.41 -15.42 -4.68
C ALA A 9 -18.46 -15.53 -3.14
N LYS A 10 -18.61 -16.75 -2.60
CA LYS A 10 -18.50 -16.99 -1.13
C LYS A 10 -17.09 -16.77 -0.60
N ARG A 11 -16.04 -17.12 -1.36
CA ARG A 11 -14.64 -16.85 -0.99
C ARG A 11 -14.31 -15.36 -1.01
N VAL A 12 -14.75 -14.64 -2.04
CA VAL A 12 -14.52 -13.19 -2.19
C VAL A 12 -15.16 -12.41 -1.04
N LYS A 13 -16.39 -12.77 -0.64
CA LYS A 13 -17.06 -12.13 0.51
C LYS A 13 -16.29 -12.37 1.82
N ASN A 14 -15.70 -13.56 2.01
CA ASN A 14 -14.94 -13.91 3.22
C ASN A 14 -13.58 -13.22 3.38
N ASP A 15 -13.16 -12.35 2.45
CA ASP A 15 -11.85 -11.68 2.43
C ASP A 15 -11.96 -10.13 2.38
N GLU A 16 -13.09 -9.56 2.81
CA GLU A 16 -13.25 -8.10 2.91
C GLU A 16 -12.51 -7.53 4.14
N PHE A 17 -11.53 -6.66 3.89
CA PHE A 17 -10.73 -5.97 4.91
C PHE A 17 -10.74 -4.45 4.66
N TYR A 18 -11.28 -3.71 5.62
CA TYR A 18 -11.43 -2.25 5.53
C TYR A 18 -10.30 -1.56 6.29
N THR A 19 -9.55 -0.71 5.60
CA THR A 19 -8.46 0.08 6.19
C THR A 19 -9.02 1.14 7.12
N GLN A 20 -8.35 1.37 8.26
CA GLN A 20 -8.78 2.39 9.21
C GLN A 20 -8.49 3.81 8.74
N TYR A 21 -9.38 4.74 9.09
CA TYR A 21 -9.22 6.17 8.79
C TYR A 21 -7.92 6.75 9.33
N ALA A 22 -7.56 6.42 10.57
CA ALA A 22 -6.34 6.93 11.22
C ALA A 22 -5.06 6.48 10.49
N ASP A 23 -5.03 5.25 9.98
CA ASP A 23 -3.89 4.75 9.20
C ASP A 23 -3.77 5.47 7.85
N ILE A 24 -4.90 5.73 7.18
CA ILE A 24 -4.94 6.50 5.93
C ILE A 24 -4.49 7.94 6.19
N GLN A 25 -5.04 8.59 7.23
CA GLN A 25 -4.68 9.95 7.59
C GLN A 25 -3.18 10.09 7.83
N LYS A 26 -2.61 9.21 8.67
CA LYS A 26 -1.18 9.23 8.98
C LYS A 26 -0.30 8.98 7.75
N GLU A 27 -0.73 8.09 6.86
CA GLU A 27 -0.01 7.83 5.62
C GLU A 27 -0.07 9.05 4.68
N ILE A 28 -1.25 9.64 4.47
CA ILE A 28 -1.42 10.75 3.54
C ILE A 28 -0.77 12.05 4.06
N GLU A 29 -0.84 12.30 5.37
CA GLU A 29 -0.19 13.45 6.01
C GLU A 29 1.33 13.45 5.80
N ALA A 30 1.98 12.29 5.76
CA ALA A 30 3.43 12.22 5.54
C ALA A 30 3.87 12.81 4.18
N TYR A 31 3.03 12.69 3.14
CA TYR A 31 3.31 13.31 1.83
C TYR A 31 3.00 14.82 1.85
N LEU A 32 1.97 15.24 2.59
CA LEU A 32 1.61 16.65 2.75
C LEU A 32 2.64 17.42 3.61
N GLU A 33 3.19 16.79 4.63
CA GLU A 33 4.28 17.34 5.46
C GLU A 33 5.55 17.54 4.63
N TYR A 34 5.85 16.62 3.72
CA TYR A 34 6.99 16.74 2.82
C TYR A 34 6.76 17.80 1.72
N ASN A 35 5.57 17.81 1.12
CA ASN A 35 5.15 18.81 0.15
C ASN A 35 3.65 19.10 0.28
N SER A 36 3.31 20.29 0.77
CA SER A 36 1.94 20.73 1.00
C SER A 36 1.08 20.81 -0.27
N ASP A 37 1.71 20.83 -1.45
CA ASP A 37 1.04 20.89 -2.75
C ASP A 37 0.90 19.52 -3.42
N THR A 38 1.29 18.43 -2.75
CA THR A 38 1.23 17.05 -3.30
C THR A 38 -0.13 16.75 -3.95
N PHE A 39 -1.22 17.13 -3.29
CA PHE A 39 -2.60 16.89 -3.78
C PHE A 39 -3.28 18.14 -4.35
N ARG A 40 -2.65 19.32 -4.25
CA ARG A 40 -3.27 20.60 -4.65
C ARG A 40 -3.52 20.63 -6.16
N GLY A 41 -4.75 20.96 -6.54
CA GLY A 41 -5.21 21.00 -7.92
C GLY A 41 -5.21 19.64 -8.62
N LYS A 42 -4.98 18.54 -7.89
CA LYS A 42 -4.92 17.19 -8.46
C LYS A 42 -6.30 16.54 -8.50
N VAL A 43 -6.43 15.59 -9.42
CA VAL A 43 -7.55 14.66 -9.46
C VAL A 43 -7.09 13.35 -8.82
N VAL A 44 -7.72 12.95 -7.72
CA VAL A 44 -7.44 11.70 -7.02
C VAL A 44 -8.47 10.66 -7.43
N TYR A 45 -8.02 9.42 -7.68
CA TYR A 45 -8.88 8.27 -7.91
C TYR A 45 -8.70 7.23 -6.80
N CYS A 46 -9.78 6.95 -6.09
CA CYS A 46 -9.83 5.94 -5.04
C CYS A 46 -10.82 4.85 -5.46
N ASN A 47 -10.41 3.88 -6.27
CA ASN A 47 -11.26 2.71 -6.51
C ASN A 47 -11.39 1.90 -5.21
N CYS A 48 -12.57 1.39 -4.90
CA CYS A 48 -12.83 0.58 -3.71
C CYS A 48 -13.98 -0.39 -3.98
N ASP A 49 -14.24 -1.32 -3.06
CA ASP A 49 -15.40 -2.20 -3.18
C ASP A 49 -16.70 -1.42 -2.95
N ASP A 50 -16.71 -0.52 -1.96
CA ASP A 50 -17.82 0.36 -1.65
C ASP A 50 -17.38 1.78 -1.24
N PRO A 51 -17.73 2.83 -2.01
CA PRO A 51 -17.45 4.22 -1.67
C PRO A 51 -17.98 4.66 -0.29
N PHE A 52 -19.13 4.13 0.14
CA PHE A 52 -19.78 4.57 1.37
C PHE A 52 -19.13 4.00 2.64
N GLU A 53 -18.41 2.89 2.50
CA GLU A 53 -17.66 2.25 3.59
C GLU A 53 -16.15 2.52 3.49
N SER A 54 -15.71 3.10 2.38
CA SER A 54 -14.30 3.38 2.11
C SER A 54 -13.80 4.56 2.94
N ASN A 55 -12.95 4.28 3.93
CA ASN A 55 -12.25 5.33 4.66
C ASN A 55 -11.30 6.15 3.76
N PHE A 56 -10.89 5.63 2.59
CA PHE A 56 -10.14 6.43 1.61
C PHE A 56 -11.02 7.53 1.02
N PHE A 57 -12.22 7.17 0.57
CA PHE A 57 -13.20 8.15 0.09
C PHE A 57 -13.51 9.16 1.19
N ARG A 58 -13.83 8.68 2.40
CA ARG A 58 -14.11 9.53 3.56
C ARG A 58 -13.00 10.54 3.82
N TYR A 59 -11.73 10.10 3.85
CA TYR A 59 -10.60 11.01 4.08
C TYR A 59 -10.51 12.12 3.03
N PHE A 60 -10.51 11.76 1.74
CA PHE A 60 -10.35 12.74 0.67
C PHE A 60 -11.53 13.70 0.54
N VAL A 61 -12.75 13.24 0.83
CA VAL A 61 -13.92 14.10 0.82
C VAL A 61 -13.89 15.09 1.99
N LEU A 62 -13.68 14.61 3.22
CA LEU A 62 -13.63 15.48 4.42
C LEU A 62 -12.47 16.49 4.36
N ASN A 63 -11.38 16.15 3.67
CA ASN A 63 -10.24 17.03 3.51
C ASN A 63 -10.19 17.76 2.15
N PHE A 64 -11.22 17.64 1.30
CA PHE A 64 -11.21 18.08 -0.09
C PHE A 64 -10.73 19.53 -0.25
N ASN A 65 -11.36 20.46 0.46
CA ASN A 65 -11.01 21.88 0.44
C ASN A 65 -9.67 22.14 1.14
N LYS A 66 -9.42 21.49 2.29
CA LYS A 66 -8.21 21.65 3.09
C LYS A 66 -6.93 21.35 2.30
N ILE A 67 -6.93 20.27 1.52
CA ILE A 67 -5.78 19.87 0.69
C ILE A 67 -5.82 20.48 -0.73
N GLY A 68 -6.83 21.31 -1.03
CA GLY A 68 -7.01 21.97 -2.32
C GLY A 68 -7.21 21.00 -3.48
N LEU A 69 -7.94 19.90 -3.27
CA LEU A 69 -8.17 18.90 -4.30
C LEU A 69 -9.04 19.48 -5.43
N LYS A 70 -8.75 19.12 -6.69
CA LYS A 70 -9.56 19.55 -7.85
C LYS A 70 -10.80 18.69 -8.04
N GLN A 71 -10.64 17.37 -7.90
CA GLN A 71 -11.70 16.40 -8.10
C GLN A 71 -11.33 15.10 -7.39
N LEU A 72 -12.31 14.45 -6.79
CA LEU A 72 -12.20 13.07 -6.29
C LEU A 72 -13.07 12.17 -7.16
N ILE A 73 -12.48 11.09 -7.66
CA ILE A 73 -13.17 10.03 -8.39
C ILE A 73 -13.13 8.78 -7.53
N THR A 74 -14.21 8.03 -7.50
CA THR A 74 -14.28 6.74 -6.79
C THR A 74 -15.18 5.82 -7.60
N THR A 75 -14.78 4.56 -7.72
CA THR A 75 -15.64 3.50 -8.27
C THR A 75 -15.88 2.45 -7.21
N SER A 76 -17.03 1.77 -7.30
CA SER A 76 -17.36 0.57 -6.54
C SER A 76 -17.14 -0.68 -7.40
N TYR A 77 -16.96 -1.85 -6.78
CA TYR A 77 -16.95 -3.14 -7.49
C TYR A 77 -18.29 -3.88 -7.29
N LYS A 78 -18.64 -4.80 -8.19
CA LYS A 78 -19.85 -5.64 -8.07
C LYS A 78 -19.54 -7.03 -7.50
N PRO A 79 -20.27 -7.52 -6.47
CA PRO A 79 -21.41 -6.92 -5.81
C PRO A 79 -20.99 -6.09 -4.60
N SER A 80 -21.13 -4.76 -4.67
CA SER A 80 -21.09 -3.94 -3.48
C SER A 80 -22.29 -4.31 -2.58
N PRO A 81 -22.08 -4.72 -1.32
CA PRO A 81 -23.16 -5.08 -0.40
C PRO A 81 -24.05 -3.88 -0.06
N VAL A 82 -23.50 -2.66 -0.14
CA VAL A 82 -24.07 -1.45 0.43
C VAL A 82 -24.43 -0.40 -0.62
N ALA A 83 -23.65 -0.17 -1.67
CA ALA A 83 -23.95 0.81 -2.74
C ALA A 83 -25.27 0.55 -3.49
N ASN A 84 -25.85 -0.65 -3.38
CA ASN A 84 -27.17 -0.98 -3.92
C ASN A 84 -28.26 -1.21 -2.85
N THR A 85 -27.91 -1.27 -1.56
CA THR A 85 -28.85 -1.40 -0.42
C THR A 85 -28.93 -0.12 0.42
N GLN A 86 -28.04 0.85 0.23
CA GLN A 86 -28.10 2.16 0.88
C GLN A 86 -29.17 3.08 0.30
N LEU A 87 -29.93 2.64 -0.71
CA LEU A 87 -31.27 3.19 -0.94
C LEU A 87 -32.23 2.88 0.23
N GLU A 88 -31.94 1.88 1.07
CA GLU A 88 -32.75 1.43 2.22
C GLU A 88 -32.16 1.78 3.59
N LEU A 89 -30.93 2.29 3.69
CA LEU A 89 -30.48 3.08 4.87
C LEU A 89 -31.21 4.45 4.95
N PHE A 90 -32.02 4.76 3.93
CA PHE A 90 -33.05 5.81 3.90
C PHE A 90 -34.43 5.29 4.36
N SER A 91 -34.48 4.36 5.32
CA SER A 91 -35.73 3.73 5.81
C SER A 91 -36.47 4.52 6.89
N GLU A 92 -36.47 5.85 6.78
CA GLU A 92 -37.68 6.60 7.07
C GLU A 92 -38.01 7.38 5.80
N TYR A 93 -39.16 7.04 5.21
CA TYR A 93 -40.01 7.81 4.30
C TYR A 93 -40.58 6.91 3.21
N LYS A 94 -41.75 6.36 3.53
CA LYS A 94 -42.75 5.92 2.54
C LYS A 94 -42.99 7.08 1.58
N THR A 95 -42.55 6.96 0.33
CA THR A 95 -43.28 7.29 -0.93
C THR A 95 -42.28 7.55 -2.07
N LEU A 96 -41.78 6.48 -2.69
CA LEU A 96 -41.39 6.53 -4.09
C LEU A 96 -42.01 5.33 -4.80
N THR A 97 -42.68 5.63 -5.91
CA THR A 97 -43.37 4.68 -6.81
C THR A 97 -42.50 3.46 -7.11
N LYS A 98 -43.01 2.27 -6.80
CA LYS A 98 -42.40 0.97 -7.10
C LYS A 98 -42.03 0.89 -8.59
N LEU A 99 -40.76 1.07 -8.93
CA LEU A 99 -40.21 0.56 -10.18
C LEU A 99 -40.33 -0.97 -10.14
N LYS A 100 -41.06 -1.55 -11.09
CA LYS A 100 -41.21 -3.01 -11.21
C LYS A 100 -39.87 -3.63 -11.62
N GLY A 101 -39.22 -4.33 -10.70
CA GLY A 101 -38.02 -5.14 -10.94
C GLY A 101 -37.01 -5.03 -9.80
N ARG A 102 -36.26 -6.10 -9.49
CA ARG A 102 -35.12 -6.02 -8.56
C ARG A 102 -34.13 -4.97 -9.09
N PRO A 103 -33.62 -4.03 -8.26
CA PRO A 103 -32.53 -3.16 -8.66
C PRO A 103 -31.37 -4.01 -9.21
N LYS A 104 -30.90 -3.72 -10.42
CA LYS A 104 -29.72 -4.40 -10.97
C LYS A 104 -28.53 -4.00 -10.09
N ILE A 105 -27.97 -4.95 -9.36
CA ILE A 105 -26.69 -4.77 -8.65
C ILE A 105 -25.67 -4.36 -9.72
N THR A 106 -25.22 -3.12 -9.70
CA THR A 106 -24.24 -2.56 -10.64
C THR A 106 -23.10 -1.94 -9.85
N ALA A 107 -21.92 -1.89 -10.44
CA ALA A 107 -20.85 -1.06 -9.95
C ALA A 107 -21.24 0.43 -10.14
N ASN A 108 -20.70 1.33 -9.33
CA ASN A 108 -21.05 2.74 -9.36
C ASN A 108 -19.81 3.61 -9.46
N LYS A 109 -19.96 4.80 -10.04
CA LYS A 109 -18.97 5.86 -10.04
C LYS A 109 -19.50 7.05 -9.25
N ILE A 110 -18.65 7.59 -8.38
CA ILE A 110 -18.85 8.85 -7.68
C ILE A 110 -17.78 9.84 -8.14
N VAL A 111 -18.20 11.05 -8.49
CA VAL A 111 -17.31 12.16 -8.80
C VAL A 111 -17.68 13.35 -7.91
N ILE A 112 -16.73 13.78 -7.09
CA ILE A 112 -16.84 14.98 -6.26
C ILE A 112 -16.00 16.08 -6.89
N ASN A 113 -16.63 17.17 -7.28
CA ASN A 113 -15.97 18.38 -7.79
C ASN A 113 -15.94 19.50 -6.77
N GLU A 114 -16.92 19.50 -5.86
CA GLU A 114 -17.09 20.55 -4.89
C GLU A 114 -17.68 19.99 -3.59
N VAL A 115 -17.28 20.61 -2.49
CA VAL A 115 -17.69 20.28 -1.14
C VAL A 115 -18.08 21.58 -0.43
N ARG A 116 -19.34 21.68 -0.01
CA ARG A 116 -19.89 22.77 0.81
C ARG A 116 -20.66 22.23 2.02
N ASP A 117 -20.71 23.01 3.09
CA ASP A 117 -21.71 22.82 4.15
C ASP A 117 -23.10 23.17 3.56
N ILE A 118 -24.06 22.23 3.67
CA ILE A 118 -25.42 22.40 3.12
C ILE A 118 -26.45 22.71 4.20
N ASP A 119 -26.34 22.10 5.38
CA ASP A 119 -27.29 22.37 6.46
C ASP A 119 -26.96 23.63 7.26
N GLY A 120 -25.78 24.22 7.02
CA GLY A 120 -25.38 25.50 7.58
C GLY A 120 -25.04 25.39 9.07
N ASP A 121 -24.66 24.19 9.53
CA ASP A 121 -24.27 23.92 10.91
C ASP A 121 -22.81 24.33 11.22
N GLY A 122 -22.05 24.70 10.19
CA GLY A 122 -20.65 25.11 10.28
C GLY A 122 -19.63 23.97 10.16
N GLU A 123 -20.07 22.70 9.99
CA GLU A 123 -19.20 21.52 9.90
C GLU A 123 -19.54 20.63 8.69
N PHE A 124 -18.68 20.63 7.67
CA PHE A 124 -18.84 19.72 6.54
C PHE A 124 -18.62 18.25 6.95
N ASN A 125 -19.64 17.40 6.69
CA ASN A 125 -19.59 15.99 7.02
C ASN A 125 -20.14 15.08 5.89
N LEU A 126 -20.12 13.75 6.10
CA LEU A 126 -20.58 12.77 5.09
C LEU A 126 -22.08 12.88 4.76
N ASN A 127 -22.90 13.43 5.65
CA ASN A 127 -24.32 13.66 5.38
C ASN A 127 -24.50 14.77 4.35
N ASP A 128 -23.67 15.81 4.36
CA ASP A 128 -23.68 16.88 3.35
C ASP A 128 -23.32 16.36 1.97
N VAL A 129 -22.31 15.48 1.89
CA VAL A 129 -21.93 14.78 0.65
C VAL A 129 -23.12 14.01 0.10
N SER A 130 -23.82 13.28 0.98
CA SER A 130 -24.97 12.48 0.60
C SER A 130 -26.12 13.37 0.10
N LYS A 131 -26.38 14.50 0.75
CA LYS A 131 -27.35 15.51 0.31
C LYS A 131 -26.93 16.13 -1.04
N GLN A 132 -25.65 16.43 -1.24
CA GLN A 132 -25.12 16.97 -2.50
C GLN A 132 -25.25 16.01 -3.67
N LEU A 133 -24.91 14.74 -3.46
CA LEU A 133 -25.07 13.70 -4.47
C LEU A 133 -26.54 13.51 -4.86
N LYS A 134 -27.47 13.63 -3.91
CA LYS A 134 -28.92 13.61 -4.23
C LYS A 134 -29.40 14.84 -4.99
N ALA A 135 -28.87 16.01 -4.65
CA ALA A 135 -29.20 17.26 -5.34
C ALA A 135 -28.60 17.34 -6.76
N ASN A 136 -27.61 16.49 -7.08
CA ASN A 136 -26.99 16.33 -8.41
C ASN A 136 -26.56 17.65 -9.08
N LYS A 137 -26.13 18.65 -8.30
CA LYS A 137 -25.72 19.96 -8.86
C LYS A 137 -24.28 19.98 -9.38
N HIS A 138 -23.33 19.58 -8.54
CA HIS A 138 -21.89 19.65 -8.84
C HIS A 138 -21.16 18.32 -8.66
N ASN A 139 -21.79 17.35 -7.99
CA ASN A 139 -21.25 16.02 -7.74
C ASN A 139 -22.11 15.00 -8.48
N GLU A 140 -21.47 13.96 -9.01
CA GLU A 140 -22.13 12.94 -9.84
C GLU A 140 -22.12 11.59 -9.14
N TRP A 141 -23.27 10.92 -9.13
CA TRP A 141 -23.38 9.49 -8.89
C TRP A 141 -24.00 8.82 -10.12
N THR A 142 -23.35 7.79 -10.66
CA THR A 142 -23.85 7.08 -11.85
C THR A 142 -23.46 5.61 -11.82
N PRO A 143 -24.39 4.68 -12.13
CA PRO A 143 -24.05 3.29 -12.38
C PRO A 143 -23.03 3.14 -13.51
N LEU A 144 -22.09 2.22 -13.34
CA LEU A 144 -21.19 1.76 -14.39
C LEU A 144 -21.88 0.70 -15.26
N GLU A 145 -21.44 0.59 -16.51
CA GLU A 145 -21.97 -0.41 -17.45
C GLU A 145 -21.42 -1.81 -17.13
N GLY A 146 -20.17 -1.88 -16.68
CA GLY A 146 -19.47 -3.10 -16.29
C GLY A 146 -19.53 -3.41 -14.79
N ASP A 147 -18.55 -4.19 -14.34
CA ASP A 147 -18.44 -4.70 -12.97
C ASP A 147 -17.51 -3.87 -12.07
N GLY A 148 -16.87 -2.83 -12.62
CA GLY A 148 -15.91 -2.00 -11.91
C GLY A 148 -14.48 -2.55 -11.91
N ASP A 149 -14.16 -3.61 -12.68
CA ASP A 149 -12.78 -4.06 -12.85
C ASP A 149 -11.91 -2.89 -13.35
N PHE A 150 -10.76 -2.66 -12.72
CA PHE A 150 -9.85 -1.58 -13.07
C PHE A 150 -9.34 -1.66 -14.52
N ARG A 151 -9.40 -2.83 -15.14
CA ARG A 151 -9.03 -3.08 -16.54
C ARG A 151 -10.09 -2.65 -17.54
N SER A 152 -11.34 -2.46 -17.11
CA SER A 152 -12.45 -2.11 -18.00
C SER A 152 -12.24 -0.74 -18.66
N ASP A 153 -12.74 -0.55 -19.87
CA ASP A 153 -12.57 0.70 -20.62
C ASP A 153 -13.14 1.91 -19.85
N GLU A 154 -14.23 1.73 -19.12
CA GLU A 154 -14.83 2.76 -18.27
C GLU A 154 -13.91 3.15 -17.10
N CYS A 155 -13.37 2.17 -16.36
CA CYS A 155 -12.43 2.44 -15.27
C CYS A 155 -11.11 3.03 -15.78
N VAL A 156 -10.63 2.60 -16.93
CA VAL A 156 -9.43 3.15 -17.59
C VAL A 156 -9.65 4.60 -18.01
N LYS A 157 -10.84 4.97 -18.52
CA LYS A 157 -11.19 6.38 -18.81
C LYS A 157 -11.14 7.24 -17.55
N LEU A 158 -11.61 6.73 -16.42
CA LEU A 158 -11.53 7.41 -15.12
C LEU A 158 -10.10 7.53 -14.62
N LEU A 159 -9.31 6.46 -14.72
CA LEU A 159 -7.88 6.46 -14.40
C LEU A 159 -7.13 7.49 -15.23
N LYS A 160 -7.39 7.58 -16.54
CA LYS A 160 -6.75 8.57 -17.43
C LYS A 160 -7.00 10.00 -16.98
N ARG A 161 -8.17 10.31 -16.41
CA ARG A 161 -8.52 11.63 -15.86
C ARG A 161 -7.81 11.96 -14.54
N SER A 162 -7.38 10.95 -13.77
CA SER A 162 -6.72 11.16 -12.49
C SER A 162 -5.21 11.39 -12.63
N GLY A 163 -4.63 12.12 -11.70
CA GLY A 163 -3.18 12.27 -11.57
C GLY A 163 -2.60 11.33 -10.50
N ILE A 164 -3.38 11.07 -9.45
CA ILE A 164 -2.96 10.28 -8.30
C ILE A 164 -4.01 9.19 -8.02
N VAL A 165 -3.54 7.99 -7.68
CA VAL A 165 -4.38 6.86 -7.25
C VAL A 165 -4.09 6.52 -5.79
N VAL A 166 -5.12 6.40 -4.96
CA VAL A 166 -4.96 6.03 -3.55
C VAL A 166 -5.96 4.96 -3.17
N THR A 167 -5.50 3.74 -2.86
CA THR A 167 -6.42 2.60 -2.60
C THR A 167 -5.76 1.43 -1.87
N ASN A 168 -6.58 0.47 -1.43
CA ASN A 168 -6.19 -0.87 -1.01
C ASN A 168 -6.60 -1.88 -2.11
N PRO A 169 -5.72 -2.16 -3.11
CA PRO A 169 -6.07 -3.06 -4.20
C PRO A 169 -6.09 -4.53 -3.74
N PRO A 170 -6.80 -5.43 -4.45
CA PRO A 170 -6.72 -6.86 -4.19
C PRO A 170 -5.28 -7.38 -4.32
N PHE A 171 -4.76 -8.00 -3.26
CA PHE A 171 -3.34 -8.42 -3.24
C PHE A 171 -3.01 -9.47 -4.30
N SER A 172 -3.97 -10.28 -4.72
CA SER A 172 -3.82 -11.24 -5.82
C SER A 172 -3.54 -10.57 -7.17
N LEU A 173 -4.02 -9.32 -7.35
CA LEU A 173 -3.87 -8.54 -8.58
C LEU A 173 -2.78 -7.46 -8.45
N PHE A 174 -2.08 -7.39 -7.31
CA PHE A 174 -1.14 -6.31 -7.00
C PHE A 174 -0.10 -6.05 -8.09
N ARG A 175 0.55 -7.10 -8.62
CA ARG A 175 1.57 -6.96 -9.67
C ARG A 175 1.03 -6.31 -10.94
N GLU A 176 -0.12 -6.77 -11.37
CA GLU A 176 -0.79 -6.25 -12.56
C GLU A 176 -1.29 -4.83 -12.33
N TYR A 177 -1.83 -4.56 -11.14
CA TYR A 177 -2.31 -3.25 -10.76
C TYR A 177 -1.16 -2.22 -10.72
N ILE A 178 -0.02 -2.54 -10.10
CA ILE A 178 1.16 -1.66 -10.13
C ILE A 178 1.62 -1.42 -11.57
N LYS A 179 1.73 -2.47 -12.39
CA LYS A 179 2.06 -2.33 -13.82
C LYS A 179 1.10 -1.37 -14.52
N HIS A 180 -0.20 -1.52 -14.29
CA HIS A 180 -1.24 -0.67 -14.87
C HIS A 180 -1.07 0.81 -14.48
N LEU A 181 -0.73 1.09 -13.21
CA LEU A 181 -0.47 2.46 -12.75
C LEU A 181 0.77 3.07 -13.43
N PHE A 182 1.83 2.30 -13.62
CA PHE A 182 3.01 2.75 -14.36
C PHE A 182 2.75 2.95 -15.85
N ASP A 183 2.02 2.04 -16.50
CA ASP A 183 1.66 2.15 -17.93
C ASP A 183 0.87 3.44 -18.23
N TYR A 184 0.08 3.92 -17.26
CA TYR A 184 -0.67 5.17 -17.35
C TYR A 184 -0.01 6.37 -16.65
N ASN A 185 1.28 6.26 -16.27
CA ASN A 185 2.08 7.32 -15.65
C ASN A 185 1.42 7.95 -14.41
N LYS A 186 0.84 7.12 -13.54
CA LYS A 186 0.17 7.58 -12.33
C LYS A 186 1.12 7.73 -11.18
N LYS A 187 0.88 8.77 -10.38
CA LYS A 187 1.34 8.79 -9.00
C LYS A 187 0.40 7.96 -8.14
N PHE A 188 0.89 7.31 -7.10
CA PHE A 188 0.02 6.47 -6.29
C PHE A 188 0.53 6.22 -4.88
N VAL A 189 -0.42 5.87 -4.00
CA VAL A 189 -0.19 5.34 -2.64
C VAL A 189 -1.13 4.14 -2.50
N VAL A 190 -0.58 2.93 -2.41
CA VAL A 190 -1.38 1.70 -2.37
C VAL A 190 -0.94 0.75 -1.28
N ILE A 191 -1.86 -0.01 -0.72
CA ILE A 191 -1.54 -1.06 0.24
C ILE A 191 -1.14 -2.35 -0.50
N GLY A 192 -0.14 -3.05 0.00
CA GLY A 192 0.27 -4.34 -0.52
C GLY A 192 0.88 -5.25 0.53
N ASN A 193 1.08 -6.50 0.15
CA ASN A 193 1.81 -7.45 0.98
C ASN A 193 3.33 -7.15 0.93
N MET A 194 4.01 -7.23 2.07
CA MET A 194 5.46 -7.00 2.18
C MET A 194 6.28 -7.95 1.29
N ASN A 195 5.79 -9.16 1.00
CA ASN A 195 6.47 -10.07 0.07
C ASN A 195 6.52 -9.53 -1.36
N ALA A 196 5.64 -8.59 -1.74
CA ALA A 196 5.63 -8.00 -3.07
C ALA A 196 6.93 -7.25 -3.40
N ILE A 197 7.68 -6.81 -2.38
CA ILE A 197 9.00 -6.18 -2.52
C ILE A 197 9.93 -6.99 -3.44
N THR A 198 9.95 -8.31 -3.31
CA THR A 198 10.89 -9.17 -4.05
C THR A 198 10.30 -9.75 -5.33
N TYR A 199 9.08 -9.38 -5.70
CA TYR A 199 8.48 -9.84 -6.96
C TYR A 199 9.26 -9.35 -8.17
N LYS A 200 9.31 -10.18 -9.21
CA LYS A 200 10.11 -9.95 -10.42
C LYS A 200 9.82 -8.60 -11.08
N GLU A 201 8.57 -8.18 -11.04
CA GLU A 201 8.07 -6.95 -11.65
C GLU A 201 8.18 -5.72 -10.72
N ILE A 202 8.37 -5.93 -9.41
CA ILE A 202 8.34 -4.88 -8.38
C ILE A 202 9.74 -4.50 -7.93
N PHE A 203 10.59 -5.49 -7.61
CA PHE A 203 11.93 -5.23 -7.11
C PHE A 203 12.77 -4.34 -8.05
N PRO A 204 12.74 -4.52 -9.39
CA PRO A 204 13.45 -3.61 -10.29
C PRO A 204 12.97 -2.15 -10.19
N LEU A 205 11.69 -1.90 -9.89
CA LEU A 205 11.19 -0.55 -9.69
C LEU A 205 11.76 0.06 -8.39
N ILE A 206 11.86 -0.74 -7.34
CA ILE A 206 12.47 -0.34 -6.06
C ILE A 206 13.96 -0.06 -6.22
N LYS A 207 14.70 -1.02 -6.80
CA LYS A 207 16.13 -0.89 -7.05
C LYS A 207 16.47 0.38 -7.85
N ASN A 208 15.63 0.76 -8.80
CA ASN A 208 15.83 1.94 -9.65
C ASN A 208 15.17 3.22 -9.09
N ASN A 209 14.78 3.26 -7.81
CA ASN A 209 14.13 4.40 -7.16
C ASN A 209 12.89 4.94 -7.92
N LYS A 210 12.11 4.05 -8.53
CA LYS A 210 10.82 4.38 -9.19
C LYS A 210 9.62 4.08 -8.30
N LEU A 211 9.80 3.23 -7.30
CA LEU A 211 8.80 2.77 -6.33
C LEU A 211 9.49 2.61 -4.98
N TRP A 212 8.84 2.99 -3.89
CA TRP A 212 9.36 2.81 -2.53
C TRP A 212 8.21 2.48 -1.56
N LEU A 213 8.58 2.13 -0.32
CA LEU A 213 7.59 1.95 0.73
C LEU A 213 7.15 3.30 1.27
N GLY A 214 5.87 3.42 1.63
CA GLY A 214 5.30 4.64 2.21
C GLY A 214 5.70 4.88 3.66
N ASN A 215 4.96 5.73 4.37
CA ASN A 215 5.27 6.07 5.77
C ASN A 215 5.14 4.84 6.70
N GLY A 216 4.21 3.94 6.41
CA GLY A 216 4.10 2.65 7.09
C GLY A 216 3.13 2.64 8.27
N PHE A 217 2.73 1.44 8.69
CA PHE A 217 1.83 1.25 9.82
C PHE A 217 2.56 1.39 11.15
N HIS A 218 1.84 1.81 12.19
CA HIS A 218 2.42 1.96 13.52
C HIS A 218 3.00 0.63 14.03
N ALA A 219 4.31 0.63 14.33
CA ALA A 219 5.06 -0.56 14.72
C ALA A 219 4.91 -1.76 13.75
N GLY A 220 4.61 -1.49 12.49
CA GLY A 220 4.37 -2.51 11.46
C GLY A 220 3.08 -3.33 11.66
N ASN A 221 2.15 -2.88 12.51
CA ASN A 221 0.88 -3.57 12.73
C ASN A 221 -0.22 -2.84 11.94
N ALA A 222 -0.66 -3.45 10.84
CA ALA A 222 -1.79 -2.98 10.06
C ALA A 222 -3.08 -3.61 10.60
N TYR A 223 -4.05 -2.80 10.96
CA TYR A 223 -5.30 -3.25 11.56
C TYR A 223 -6.47 -2.94 10.64
N PHE A 224 -7.25 -3.97 10.31
CA PHE A 224 -8.38 -3.87 9.38
C PHE A 224 -9.66 -4.31 10.07
N PHE A 225 -10.75 -3.62 9.77
CA PHE A 225 -12.09 -4.12 10.11
C PHE A 225 -12.49 -5.21 9.10
N THR A 226 -13.21 -6.23 9.57
CA THR A 226 -13.84 -7.22 8.68
C THR A 226 -15.26 -7.53 9.17
N PRO A 227 -16.26 -7.51 8.27
CA PRO A 227 -17.63 -7.91 8.62
C PRO A 227 -17.78 -9.44 8.71
N ASN A 228 -16.79 -10.21 8.23
CA ASN A 228 -16.85 -11.66 8.16
C ASN A 228 -15.86 -12.29 9.14
N ILE A 229 -16.32 -12.49 10.38
CA ILE A 229 -15.55 -13.18 11.42
C ILE A 229 -15.40 -14.65 11.02
N ARG A 230 -14.15 -15.12 11.02
CA ARG A 230 -13.78 -16.52 10.79
C ARG A 230 -12.76 -16.95 11.85
N ASP A 231 -12.39 -18.23 11.83
CA ASP A 231 -11.33 -18.73 12.71
C ASP A 231 -9.99 -18.09 12.34
N PHE A 232 -9.60 -17.08 13.10
CA PHE A 232 -8.29 -16.45 13.00
C PHE A 232 -7.30 -17.13 13.95
N ALA A 233 -6.02 -17.14 13.57
CA ALA A 233 -4.97 -17.58 14.48
C ALA A 233 -4.94 -16.69 15.74
N SER A 234 -4.49 -17.25 16.87
CA SER A 234 -4.42 -16.52 18.14
C SER A 234 -3.66 -15.19 18.00
N GLY A 235 -4.25 -14.11 18.52
CA GLY A 235 -3.66 -12.76 18.50
C GLY A 235 -3.74 -12.01 17.16
N VAL A 236 -4.40 -12.58 16.15
CA VAL A 236 -4.68 -11.94 14.85
C VAL A 236 -5.99 -11.15 14.91
N TYR A 237 -7.05 -11.71 15.49
CA TYR A 237 -8.33 -11.02 15.67
C TYR A 237 -8.49 -10.55 17.12
N ASP A 238 -9.01 -9.34 17.30
CA ASP A 238 -9.36 -8.77 18.60
C ASP A 238 -10.88 -8.61 18.69
N GLU A 239 -11.51 -9.45 19.52
CA GLU A 239 -12.96 -9.45 19.73
C GLU A 239 -13.49 -8.14 20.33
N LYS A 240 -12.67 -7.38 21.08
CA LYS A 240 -13.11 -6.13 21.71
C LYS A 240 -13.25 -5.01 20.70
N THR A 241 -12.38 -5.00 19.69
CA THR A 241 -12.32 -3.94 18.68
C THR A 241 -12.91 -4.37 17.33
N GLY A 242 -13.08 -5.68 17.10
CA GLY A 242 -13.51 -6.22 15.81
C GLY A 242 -12.42 -6.14 14.73
N LEU A 243 -11.16 -5.93 15.13
CA LEU A 243 -10.05 -5.68 14.21
C LEU A 243 -9.18 -6.92 13.99
N VAL A 244 -8.71 -7.07 12.76
CA VAL A 244 -7.75 -8.08 12.32
C VAL A 244 -6.39 -7.43 12.10
N LYS A 245 -5.35 -7.98 12.72
CA LYS A 245 -3.98 -7.48 12.68
C LYS A 245 -3.11 -8.28 11.71
N PHE A 246 -2.50 -7.59 10.76
CA PHE A 246 -1.46 -8.14 9.88
C PHE A 246 -0.13 -7.42 10.07
N ARG A 247 0.97 -8.19 10.05
CA ARG A 247 2.36 -7.68 10.16
C ARG A 247 3.13 -7.68 8.85
N ASN A 248 2.54 -8.21 7.80
CA ASN A 248 3.13 -8.35 6.47
C ASN A 248 2.44 -7.45 5.44
N VAL A 249 1.90 -6.32 5.89
CA VAL A 249 1.19 -5.35 5.05
C VAL A 249 1.89 -3.99 5.17
N CYS A 250 2.09 -3.34 4.04
CA CYS A 250 2.81 -2.07 3.94
C CYS A 250 2.22 -1.20 2.81
N TRP A 251 2.56 0.08 2.84
CA TRP A 251 2.25 1.02 1.79
C TRP A 251 3.33 1.01 0.71
N PHE A 252 2.93 1.09 -0.56
CA PHE A 252 3.79 1.24 -1.73
C PHE A 252 3.41 2.52 -2.44
N THR A 253 4.42 3.29 -2.83
CA THR A 253 4.21 4.63 -3.38
C THR A 253 5.32 5.03 -4.35
N ASN A 254 5.00 5.99 -5.21
CA ASN A 254 5.98 6.76 -5.98
C ASN A 254 5.80 8.28 -5.77
N LEU A 255 5.07 8.65 -4.71
CA LEU A 255 5.03 9.98 -4.12
C LEU A 255 6.09 10.10 -3.04
N ASP A 256 6.73 11.25 -2.99
CA ASP A 256 7.86 11.49 -2.11
C ASP A 256 7.40 11.89 -0.70
N HIS A 257 8.15 11.48 0.32
CA HIS A 257 7.82 11.72 1.73
C HIS A 257 9.08 11.79 2.60
N GLY A 258 9.00 12.48 3.74
CA GLY A 258 10.17 12.78 4.57
C GLY A 258 10.94 11.53 5.04
N ARG A 259 10.25 10.45 5.42
CA ARG A 259 10.90 9.18 5.81
C ARG A 259 11.75 8.58 4.68
N HIS A 260 11.41 8.79 3.41
CA HIS A 260 12.23 8.33 2.28
C HIS A 260 13.60 9.01 2.26
N HIS A 261 13.73 10.20 2.85
CA HIS A 261 14.96 10.98 2.91
C HIS A 261 15.61 11.00 4.29
N GLN A 262 15.18 10.14 5.22
CA GLN A 262 15.69 10.11 6.59
C GLN A 262 16.89 9.16 6.72
N PRO A 263 18.13 9.65 6.88
CA PRO A 263 19.28 8.78 7.05
C PRO A 263 19.19 8.03 8.39
N LEU A 264 19.64 6.77 8.39
CA LEU A 264 19.81 5.99 9.60
C LEU A 264 21.01 6.50 10.41
N PRO A 265 20.86 6.69 11.72
CA PRO A 265 22.00 6.85 12.62
C PRO A 265 22.66 5.49 12.82
N LEU A 266 23.91 5.35 12.36
CA LEU A 266 24.62 4.08 12.31
C LEU A 266 25.93 4.15 13.11
N MET A 267 26.23 3.04 13.78
CA MET A 267 27.52 2.81 14.45
C MET A 267 28.57 2.31 13.45
N THR A 268 29.85 2.50 13.77
CA THR A 268 30.97 1.84 13.07
C THR A 268 30.92 0.31 13.28
N MET A 269 31.67 -0.45 12.48
CA MET A 269 31.81 -1.90 12.67
C MET A 269 32.27 -2.23 14.09
N VAL A 270 33.28 -1.53 14.61
CA VAL A 270 33.83 -1.77 15.95
C VAL A 270 32.78 -1.50 17.03
N GLU A 271 32.05 -0.40 16.92
CA GLU A 271 30.99 -0.05 17.86
C GLU A 271 29.84 -1.05 17.82
N ASN A 272 29.41 -1.48 16.63
CA ASN A 272 28.37 -2.50 16.49
C ASN A 272 28.78 -3.80 17.21
N LEU A 273 29.99 -4.29 16.97
CA LEU A 273 30.50 -5.52 17.60
C LEU A 273 30.62 -5.36 19.12
N LYS A 274 30.82 -4.15 19.65
CA LYS A 274 30.95 -3.92 21.10
C LYS A 274 29.63 -3.63 21.81
N TYR A 275 28.76 -2.85 21.17
CA TYR A 275 27.62 -2.19 21.82
C TYR A 275 26.25 -2.54 21.24
N SER A 276 26.18 -3.30 20.14
CA SER A 276 24.89 -3.71 19.57
C SER A 276 23.99 -4.36 20.62
N LYS A 277 22.69 -4.09 20.54
CA LYS A 277 21.68 -4.76 21.39
C LYS A 277 21.40 -6.20 20.95
N HIS A 278 21.85 -6.58 19.76
CA HIS A 278 21.61 -7.90 19.16
C HIS A 278 22.76 -8.85 19.47
N LYS A 279 22.45 -10.00 20.07
CA LYS A 279 23.45 -10.99 20.52
C LYS A 279 24.19 -11.65 19.34
N GLU A 280 23.58 -11.64 18.17
CA GLU A 280 24.13 -12.18 16.92
C GLU A 280 25.22 -11.27 16.32
N ILE A 281 25.38 -10.06 16.86
CA ILE A 281 26.43 -9.09 16.48
C ILE A 281 27.34 -8.77 17.66
N LYS A 282 26.76 -8.47 18.82
CA LYS A 282 27.53 -8.10 20.02
C LYS A 282 28.47 -9.22 20.45
N GLY A 283 29.74 -8.89 20.63
CA GLY A 283 30.80 -9.80 21.07
C GLY A 283 31.42 -10.63 19.96
N LYS A 284 31.00 -10.48 18.70
CA LYS A 284 31.68 -11.13 17.57
C LYS A 284 33.01 -10.45 17.26
N GLU A 285 33.95 -11.22 16.73
CA GLU A 285 35.23 -10.68 16.23
C GLU A 285 35.04 -9.89 14.93
N LYS A 286 34.10 -10.32 14.08
CA LYS A 286 33.79 -9.73 12.78
C LYS A 286 32.38 -10.08 12.30
N TYR A 287 31.90 -9.35 11.31
CA TYR A 287 30.68 -9.71 10.58
C TYR A 287 30.91 -10.96 9.73
N ASN A 288 29.88 -11.80 9.61
CA ASN A 288 29.92 -12.98 8.77
C ASN A 288 29.98 -12.56 7.29
N LYS A 289 30.67 -13.36 6.46
CA LYS A 289 30.65 -13.25 5.00
C LYS A 289 29.82 -14.40 4.44
N TYR A 290 29.18 -14.20 3.29
CA TYR A 290 28.51 -15.30 2.62
C TYR A 290 29.52 -16.19 1.91
N ASP A 291 29.22 -17.49 1.85
CA ASP A 291 30.04 -18.47 1.11
C ASP A 291 29.90 -18.28 -0.41
N ASN A 292 28.72 -17.82 -0.84
CA ASN A 292 28.29 -17.77 -2.24
C ASN A 292 27.87 -16.39 -2.73
N TYR A 293 28.05 -15.33 -1.93
CA TYR A 293 27.85 -13.94 -2.35
C TYR A 293 29.03 -13.07 -1.93
N ASN A 294 29.45 -12.15 -2.79
CA ASN A 294 30.47 -11.15 -2.46
C ASN A 294 29.89 -10.01 -1.60
N ALA A 295 29.48 -10.32 -0.37
CA ALA A 295 28.92 -9.38 0.59
C ALA A 295 29.09 -9.87 2.05
N ILE A 296 28.96 -8.98 3.02
CA ILE A 296 28.80 -9.35 4.44
C ILE A 296 27.32 -9.55 4.79
N GLU A 297 27.04 -10.41 5.75
CA GLU A 297 25.72 -10.55 6.36
C GLU A 297 25.51 -9.49 7.44
N VAL A 298 24.45 -8.70 7.28
CA VAL A 298 23.97 -7.75 8.29
C VAL A 298 22.54 -8.14 8.66
N PRO A 299 22.34 -8.87 9.77
CA PRO A 299 21.04 -9.45 10.11
C PRO A 299 20.01 -8.43 10.60
N PHE A 300 20.43 -7.22 10.97
CA PHE A 300 19.56 -6.17 11.51
C PHE A 300 19.88 -4.81 10.91
N THR A 301 18.84 -4.05 10.55
CA THR A 301 18.96 -2.72 9.95
C THR A 301 19.77 -1.73 10.79
N ASP A 302 19.62 -1.78 12.11
CA ASP A 302 20.37 -0.91 13.04
C ASP A 302 21.78 -1.41 13.35
N ALA A 303 22.19 -2.55 12.78
CA ALA A 303 23.55 -3.07 12.84
C ALA A 303 24.32 -2.88 11.53
N ILE A 304 23.80 -2.07 10.59
CA ILE A 304 24.53 -1.67 9.38
C ILE A 304 25.73 -0.81 9.83
N PRO A 305 26.98 -1.21 9.49
CA PRO A 305 28.15 -0.41 9.84
C PRO A 305 28.27 0.84 8.97
N SER A 306 28.53 2.00 9.56
CA SER A 306 28.70 3.28 8.86
C SER A 306 30.01 3.39 8.07
N ASP A 307 31.01 2.59 8.40
CA ASP A 307 32.39 2.65 7.92
C ASP A 307 32.77 1.50 6.95
N TYR A 308 31.82 0.65 6.56
CA TYR A 308 32.07 -0.44 5.63
C TYR A 308 31.76 -0.06 4.18
N SER A 309 32.78 -0.03 3.32
CA SER A 309 32.68 0.37 1.91
C SER A 309 32.20 -0.73 0.95
N GLY A 310 32.16 -1.99 1.41
CA GLY A 310 31.75 -3.14 0.61
C GLY A 310 30.24 -3.29 0.50
N VAL A 311 29.80 -4.38 -0.14
CA VAL A 311 28.37 -4.73 -0.25
C VAL A 311 27.89 -5.45 1.01
N MET A 312 26.69 -5.10 1.47
CA MET A 312 26.07 -5.62 2.67
C MET A 312 24.73 -6.26 2.32
N GLY A 313 24.50 -7.49 2.76
CA GLY A 313 23.20 -8.14 2.70
C GLY A 313 22.38 -7.79 3.94
N VAL A 314 21.26 -7.09 3.75
CA VAL A 314 20.33 -6.65 4.80
C VAL A 314 18.97 -7.32 4.67
N PRO A 315 18.14 -7.39 5.74
CA PRO A 315 16.79 -7.96 5.66
C PRO A 315 15.90 -7.14 4.73
N ILE A 316 14.88 -7.76 4.13
CA ILE A 316 13.92 -7.03 3.28
C ILE A 316 13.18 -5.89 4.00
N SER A 317 13.01 -6.00 5.32
CA SER A 317 12.41 -4.97 6.17
C SER A 317 13.26 -3.71 6.28
N PHE A 318 14.52 -3.73 5.83
CA PHE A 318 15.34 -2.54 5.64
C PHE A 318 14.64 -1.45 4.81
N LEU A 319 13.84 -1.85 3.81
CA LEU A 319 13.17 -0.90 2.92
C LEU A 319 12.18 0.04 3.60
N ASP A 320 11.68 -0.29 4.81
CA ASP A 320 10.86 0.62 5.62
C ASP A 320 11.66 1.86 6.08
N LYS A 321 12.99 1.76 6.09
CA LYS A 321 13.92 2.82 6.50
C LYS A 321 14.95 3.14 5.41
N TYR A 322 14.67 2.73 4.18
CA TYR A 322 15.59 2.96 3.07
C TYR A 322 15.60 4.45 2.71
N CYS A 323 16.78 5.05 2.85
CA CYS A 323 17.10 6.38 2.37
C CYS A 323 17.99 6.27 1.12
N PRO A 324 17.52 6.69 -0.06
CA PRO A 324 18.30 6.62 -1.29
C PRO A 324 19.47 7.60 -1.28
N ASP A 325 19.52 8.57 -0.37
CA ASP A 325 20.65 9.49 -0.22
C ASP A 325 21.79 8.85 0.57
N GLN A 326 21.47 7.90 1.45
CA GLN A 326 22.45 7.18 2.26
C GLN A 326 22.91 5.88 1.58
N PHE A 327 22.02 5.19 0.87
CA PHE A 327 22.30 3.85 0.34
C PHE A 327 21.98 3.71 -1.15
N GLU A 328 22.74 2.87 -1.82
CA GLU A 328 22.45 2.33 -3.14
C GLU A 328 21.97 0.87 -3.00
N ILE A 329 20.86 0.52 -3.64
CA ILE A 329 20.41 -0.88 -3.76
C ILE A 329 21.12 -1.52 -4.95
N ILE A 330 22.00 -2.49 -4.66
CA ILE A 330 22.76 -3.21 -5.68
C ILE A 330 21.93 -4.35 -6.28
N GLY A 331 21.18 -5.06 -5.45
CA GLY A 331 20.44 -6.25 -5.88
C GLY A 331 19.73 -6.96 -4.74
N ALA A 332 19.30 -8.19 -4.99
CA ALA A 332 18.74 -9.09 -3.98
C ALA A 332 19.29 -10.50 -4.22
N THR A 333 18.97 -11.43 -3.31
CA THR A 333 19.36 -12.84 -3.47
C THR A 333 18.80 -13.42 -4.77
N GLU A 334 19.61 -14.23 -5.46
CA GLU A 334 19.30 -14.87 -6.74
C GLU A 334 18.09 -15.83 -6.63
N SER A 335 17.76 -16.29 -5.41
CA SER A 335 16.54 -17.06 -5.14
C SER A 335 15.24 -16.34 -5.54
N GLU A 336 15.27 -15.00 -5.64
CA GLU A 336 14.09 -14.19 -6.01
C GLU A 336 13.96 -13.99 -7.53
N GLY A 337 15.02 -14.25 -8.28
CA GLY A 337 15.01 -14.11 -9.73
C GLY A 337 16.41 -14.14 -10.34
N LYS A 338 16.54 -14.77 -11.51
CA LYS A 338 17.79 -14.80 -12.26
C LYS A 338 18.23 -13.36 -12.61
N GLY A 339 19.48 -13.02 -12.30
CA GLY A 339 20.09 -11.71 -12.46
C GLY A 339 19.86 -10.73 -11.29
N PHE A 340 19.13 -11.13 -10.24
CA PHE A 340 18.78 -10.22 -9.14
C PHE A 340 19.99 -9.82 -8.30
N SER A 341 20.98 -10.71 -8.19
CA SER A 341 22.19 -10.46 -7.41
C SER A 341 23.15 -9.46 -8.05
N ASN A 342 22.90 -9.04 -9.30
CA ASN A 342 23.76 -8.09 -10.02
C ASN A 342 25.25 -8.52 -10.04
N GLY A 343 25.49 -9.81 -10.24
CA GLY A 343 26.85 -10.40 -10.30
C GLY A 343 27.48 -10.70 -8.94
N LEU A 344 26.77 -10.49 -7.82
CA LEU A 344 27.27 -10.82 -6.49
C LEU A 344 27.28 -12.32 -6.21
N TRP A 345 26.36 -13.07 -6.81
CA TRP A 345 26.22 -14.51 -6.58
C TRP A 345 27.29 -15.31 -7.34
N ASN A 346 27.93 -16.24 -6.64
CA ASN A 346 28.82 -17.22 -7.25
C ASN A 346 28.00 -18.37 -7.85
N GLU A 347 27.78 -18.33 -9.16
CA GLU A 347 27.03 -19.37 -9.90
C GLU A 347 27.61 -20.79 -9.72
N LYS A 348 28.92 -20.92 -9.45
CA LYS A 348 29.56 -22.23 -9.20
C LYS A 348 29.03 -22.91 -7.94
N SER A 349 28.46 -22.15 -6.99
CA SER A 349 27.86 -22.71 -5.77
C SER A 349 26.63 -23.58 -6.04
N LYS A 350 25.93 -23.35 -7.16
CA LYS A 350 24.65 -23.98 -7.53
C LYS A 350 23.52 -23.84 -6.48
N VAL A 351 23.73 -23.04 -5.44
CA VAL A 351 22.74 -22.75 -4.39
C VAL A 351 22.44 -21.26 -4.46
N SER A 352 21.22 -20.91 -4.86
CA SER A 352 20.80 -19.51 -5.04
C SER A 352 20.45 -18.81 -3.72
N GLN A 353 20.11 -19.56 -2.66
CA GLN A 353 19.96 -18.99 -1.33
C GLN A 353 21.32 -18.57 -0.76
N PRO A 354 21.42 -17.46 -0.02
CA PRO A 354 22.65 -17.07 0.66
C PRO A 354 23.05 -18.13 1.70
N LEU A 355 24.34 -18.43 1.74
CA LEU A 355 24.94 -19.40 2.66
C LEU A 355 25.92 -18.71 3.60
N ILE A 356 25.90 -19.10 4.87
CA ILE A 356 26.91 -18.76 5.86
C ILE A 356 27.36 -20.07 6.50
N GLU A 357 28.64 -20.42 6.36
CA GLU A 357 29.19 -21.66 6.92
C GLU A 357 28.39 -22.91 6.47
N GLY A 358 27.93 -22.91 5.22
CA GLY A 358 27.12 -23.97 4.61
C GLY A 358 25.63 -23.94 4.99
N ALA A 359 25.20 -23.10 5.94
CA ALA A 359 23.81 -22.97 6.34
C ALA A 359 23.07 -21.93 5.51
N ARG A 360 21.87 -22.28 5.03
CA ARG A 360 20.99 -21.34 4.32
C ARG A 360 20.46 -20.28 5.28
N VAL A 361 20.57 -19.02 4.88
CA VAL A 361 19.94 -17.90 5.60
C VAL A 361 18.78 -17.31 4.79
N TYR A 362 17.97 -16.50 5.46
CA TYR A 362 16.84 -15.82 4.84
C TYR A 362 17.30 -14.91 3.69
N LYS A 363 16.36 -14.62 2.78
CA LYS A 363 16.55 -13.66 1.68
C LYS A 363 17.11 -12.32 2.15
N ARG A 364 17.90 -11.68 1.28
CA ARG A 364 18.61 -10.43 1.56
C ARG A 364 18.48 -9.45 0.40
N ILE A 365 18.48 -8.17 0.73
CA ILE A 365 18.71 -7.07 -0.20
C ILE A 365 20.18 -6.70 -0.07
N PHE A 366 20.86 -6.56 -1.18
CA PHE A 366 22.26 -6.12 -1.21
C PHE A 366 22.32 -4.63 -1.41
N ILE A 367 22.94 -3.94 -0.46
CA ILE A 367 23.10 -2.49 -0.45
C ILE A 367 24.58 -2.11 -0.32
N ARG A 368 24.88 -0.85 -0.65
CA ARG A 368 26.15 -0.18 -0.36
C ARG A 368 25.86 1.23 0.12
N HIS A 369 26.72 1.80 0.96
CA HIS A 369 26.68 3.24 1.23
C HIS A 369 26.89 4.01 -0.06
N LYS A 370 26.10 5.06 -0.28
CA LYS A 370 26.47 6.08 -1.26
C LYS A 370 27.66 6.83 -0.67
N ASN A 371 28.75 6.91 -1.44
CA ASN A 371 29.88 7.75 -1.07
C ASN A 371 29.40 9.21 -1.08
N THR A 372 28.99 9.73 0.06
CA THR A 372 28.95 11.17 0.30
C THR A 372 30.40 11.64 0.38
N ARG A 373 31.00 11.88 -0.79
CA ARG A 373 32.08 12.87 -0.86
C ARG A 373 31.43 14.19 -0.46
N VAL A 374 31.56 14.56 0.81
CA VAL A 374 31.49 15.97 1.23
C VAL A 374 32.87 16.55 1.05
#